data_AF-A0A8I7BFK9-F1
#
_entry.id   AF-A0A8I7BFK9-F1
#
_cell.length_a   1.000
_cell.length_b   1.000
_cell.length_c   1.000
_cell.angle_alpha   90.00
_cell.angle_beta   90.00
_cell.angle_gamma   90.00
#
_symmetry.space_group_name_H-M   'P 1'
#
loop_
_entity.id
_entity.type
_entity.pdbx_description
1 polymer ?
#
loop_
_entity_poly.entity_id
_entity_poly.type
_entity_poly.pdbx_seq_one_letter_code
_entity_poly.pdbx_strand_id
1 'polypeptide(L)'
;MAGTQDASLITQNSTLEGGSLAGFAALGSRTTTLSVHDEEEMVAVTVGHGGDGNEPSGRYILVSGRADEKDGLRQVITGGVLKPGITYRVAGWISLVVAGAASRGTSHPVRVNLGVAMDDDESESLQVECGAVCAEAGGWTEIMGAFRLMTEQRSAAVYVHGAPAGVDVKVMDLRVVSVDREARFRQLKDKTDKHLIVLALLHQPLGLDRLRERAQVVPHRGAAGGSSTTPTPTRSSRSATAWTSASAATASSGPWKATCSSGSRAWTRTSSSLPSRATSRAWCPATLATSRITTSTTRCCTANSSGTVSETRTSRRSCSRRYANDFNVECGNDPNATPEKYAEQVAWLQSCGAVVRGIGLQGHVTSPVGEVICAALHRLATTGVPVWFTELDVSEPDVNLRAKDLEVVLREAYAHPAVEGIVLWGFMQGTMWLQDAWLVDANGTVNEAGQMFLNLQREWKTDVRGNADGDGNFNFRVFHGRYFVEVTTATGCRMLKTFTVEKGDNTPLLVDLGDG
;
A
#
# COMPACT_ATOMS: atom_id res chain seq x y z
N MET A 1 13.93 -24.50 -28.79
CA MET A 1 13.89 -23.03 -28.88
C MET A 1 14.61 -22.49 -27.66
N ALA A 2 15.77 -21.87 -27.84
CA ALA A 2 16.50 -21.25 -26.74
C ALA A 2 15.75 -19.96 -26.38
N GLY A 3 15.17 -19.92 -25.18
CA GLY A 3 14.47 -18.74 -24.68
C GLY A 3 15.45 -17.57 -24.58
N THR A 4 15.05 -16.43 -25.13
CA THR A 4 15.66 -15.13 -24.81
C THR A 4 15.70 -14.98 -23.29
N GLN A 5 16.89 -14.99 -22.70
CA GLN A 5 17.06 -14.60 -21.31
C GLN A 5 16.53 -13.18 -21.16
N ASP A 6 15.56 -13.01 -20.26
CA ASP A 6 15.09 -11.70 -19.85
C ASP A 6 16.27 -10.92 -19.28
N ALA A 7 16.68 -9.83 -19.96
CA ALA A 7 17.84 -9.03 -19.57
C ALA A 7 17.69 -8.40 -18.17
N SER A 8 16.49 -8.42 -17.60
CA SER A 8 16.18 -7.95 -16.26
C SER A 8 16.36 -9.01 -15.16
N LEU A 9 16.46 -10.30 -15.51
CA LEU A 9 16.61 -11.42 -14.57
C LEU A 9 18.03 -11.50 -14.00
N ILE A 10 18.13 -11.41 -12.68
CA ILE A 10 19.40 -11.35 -11.94
C ILE A 10 19.83 -12.73 -11.44
N THR A 11 18.87 -13.53 -10.99
CA THR A 11 19.12 -14.89 -10.50
C THR A 11 19.25 -15.88 -11.64
N GLN A 12 20.19 -16.82 -11.50
CA GLN A 12 20.36 -17.92 -12.45
C GLN A 12 19.65 -19.18 -11.94
N ASN A 13 19.32 -20.08 -12.87
CA ASN A 13 18.74 -21.40 -12.57
C ASN A 13 17.43 -21.35 -11.75
N SER A 14 16.64 -20.27 -11.88
CA SER A 14 15.39 -20.09 -11.14
C SER A 14 14.35 -21.19 -11.43
N THR A 15 14.36 -21.78 -12.63
CA THR A 15 13.43 -22.84 -13.05
C THR A 15 13.96 -24.26 -12.84
N LEU A 16 15.17 -24.43 -12.29
CA LEU A 16 15.81 -25.73 -12.04
C LEU A 16 15.96 -26.61 -13.30
N GLU A 17 16.25 -25.99 -14.45
CA GLU A 17 16.46 -26.73 -15.69
C GLU A 17 17.56 -27.79 -15.56
N GLY A 18 17.24 -29.02 -15.97
CA GLY A 18 18.15 -30.17 -15.83
C GLY A 18 18.26 -30.75 -14.40
N GLY A 19 17.41 -30.32 -13.45
CA GLY A 19 17.36 -30.88 -12.10
C GLY A 19 18.54 -30.48 -11.20
N SER A 20 19.25 -29.41 -11.57
CA SER A 20 20.47 -28.97 -10.88
C SER A 20 20.17 -27.99 -9.74
N LEU A 21 20.86 -28.14 -8.61
CA LEU A 21 20.91 -27.16 -7.51
C LEU A 21 22.01 -26.10 -7.71
N ALA A 22 22.56 -25.97 -8.92
CA ALA A 22 23.60 -24.97 -9.19
C ALA A 22 23.15 -23.56 -8.77
N GLY A 23 23.98 -22.91 -7.95
CA GLY A 23 23.69 -21.59 -7.38
C GLY A 23 22.95 -21.61 -6.03
N PHE A 24 22.44 -22.76 -5.60
CA PHE A 24 21.71 -22.95 -4.34
C PHE A 24 22.54 -23.73 -3.32
N ALA A 25 22.41 -23.36 -2.04
CA ALA A 25 23.05 -24.05 -0.92
C ALA A 25 22.11 -24.09 0.29
N ALA A 26 22.21 -25.15 1.09
CA ALA A 26 21.51 -25.24 2.37
C ALA A 26 22.05 -24.17 3.33
N LEU A 27 21.15 -23.54 4.08
CA LEU A 27 21.46 -22.54 5.09
C LEU A 27 21.18 -23.10 6.48
N GLY A 28 22.10 -22.85 7.42
CA GLY A 28 21.88 -23.10 8.85
C GLY A 28 22.42 -24.45 9.32
N SER A 29 21.62 -25.20 10.07
CA SER A 29 22.02 -26.45 10.72
C SER A 29 22.55 -27.51 9.75
N ARG A 30 23.42 -28.39 10.26
CA ARG A 30 23.98 -29.53 9.47
C ARG A 30 22.93 -30.55 9.02
N THR A 31 21.73 -30.50 9.59
CA THR A 31 20.61 -31.38 9.22
C THR A 31 19.79 -30.81 8.06
N THR A 32 19.97 -29.53 7.72
CA THR A 32 19.25 -28.90 6.63
C THR A 32 19.76 -29.41 5.28
N THR A 33 18.86 -29.92 4.45
CA THR A 33 19.19 -30.47 3.13
C THR A 33 18.29 -29.89 2.04
N LEU A 34 18.83 -29.81 0.82
CA LEU A 34 18.12 -29.39 -0.38
C LEU A 34 17.95 -30.56 -1.33
N SER A 35 16.77 -30.69 -1.92
CA SER A 35 16.49 -31.67 -2.99
C SER A 35 15.54 -31.08 -4.02
N VAL A 36 15.66 -31.49 -5.28
CA VAL A 36 14.80 -31.01 -6.37
C VAL A 36 13.69 -32.02 -6.63
N HIS A 37 12.47 -31.52 -6.80
CA HIS A 37 11.28 -32.31 -7.04
C HIS A 37 10.39 -31.63 -8.09
N ASP A 38 9.50 -32.42 -8.68
CA ASP A 38 8.42 -31.95 -9.55
C ASP A 38 7.09 -32.02 -8.79
N GLU A 39 6.23 -31.02 -8.96
CA GLU A 39 4.88 -30.98 -8.40
C GLU A 39 3.93 -31.73 -9.34
N GLU A 40 3.37 -32.85 -8.87
CA GLU A 40 2.51 -33.72 -9.69
C GLU A 40 1.13 -33.12 -9.97
N GLU A 41 0.65 -32.19 -9.13
CA GLU A 41 -0.69 -31.59 -9.23
C GLU A 41 -0.63 -30.06 -9.15
N MET A 42 -0.50 -29.40 -10.31
CA MET A 42 -0.40 -27.94 -10.44
C MET A 42 -1.70 -27.17 -10.12
N VAL A 43 -2.79 -27.87 -9.84
CA VAL A 43 -4.14 -27.30 -9.60
C VAL A 43 -4.19 -26.47 -8.30
N ALA A 44 -3.25 -26.70 -7.37
CA ALA A 44 -3.18 -26.02 -6.08
C ALA A 44 -2.44 -24.67 -6.10
N VAL A 45 -1.97 -24.21 -7.26
CA VAL A 45 -1.35 -22.88 -7.37
C VAL A 45 -2.43 -21.82 -7.47
N THR A 46 -2.70 -21.12 -6.36
CA THR A 46 -3.48 -19.87 -6.41
C THR A 46 -2.70 -18.85 -7.21
N VAL A 47 -3.04 -18.68 -8.50
CA VAL A 47 -2.39 -17.72 -9.41
C VAL A 47 -2.29 -16.36 -8.72
N GLY A 48 -1.05 -15.91 -8.55
CA GLY A 48 -0.72 -14.64 -7.95
C GLY A 48 -1.33 -13.55 -8.80
N HIS A 49 -2.05 -12.62 -8.17
CA HIS A 49 -2.70 -11.53 -8.88
C HIS A 49 -1.68 -10.44 -9.32
N GLY A 50 -0.37 -10.73 -9.19
CA GLY A 50 0.79 -9.88 -9.40
C GLY A 50 1.34 -9.92 -10.83
N GLY A 51 0.49 -9.69 -11.82
CA GLY A 51 0.84 -8.99 -13.07
C GLY A 51 1.88 -9.55 -14.06
N ASP A 52 2.67 -10.57 -13.73
CA ASP A 52 3.79 -11.01 -14.59
C ASP A 52 3.41 -12.02 -15.66
N GLY A 53 2.25 -12.69 -15.51
CA GLY A 53 1.86 -13.78 -16.40
C GLY A 53 2.82 -14.97 -16.40
N ASN A 54 3.69 -15.09 -15.39
CA ASN A 54 4.64 -16.19 -15.32
C ASN A 54 3.96 -17.43 -14.74
N GLU A 55 3.71 -18.41 -15.60
CA GLU A 55 3.15 -19.71 -15.20
C GLU A 55 4.18 -20.45 -14.35
N PRO A 56 3.77 -21.07 -13.22
CA PRO A 56 4.71 -21.78 -12.35
C PRO A 56 5.32 -22.98 -13.09
N SER A 57 6.63 -23.19 -12.94
CA SER A 57 7.36 -24.22 -13.68
C SER A 57 7.03 -25.64 -13.24
N GLY A 58 6.45 -25.80 -12.06
CA GLY A 58 6.17 -27.08 -11.42
C GLY A 58 7.41 -27.74 -10.78
N ARG A 59 8.61 -27.15 -10.92
CA ARG A 59 9.83 -27.65 -10.30
C ARG A 59 10.17 -26.84 -9.06
N TYR A 60 10.47 -27.54 -7.96
CA TYR A 60 10.75 -26.88 -6.69
C TYR A 60 11.93 -27.49 -5.95
N ILE A 61 12.54 -26.67 -5.09
CA ILE A 61 13.52 -27.09 -4.09
C ILE A 61 12.75 -27.41 -2.80
N LEU A 62 12.89 -28.63 -2.30
CA LEU A 62 12.48 -29.00 -0.95
C LEU A 62 13.64 -28.73 0.01
N VAL A 63 13.41 -27.81 0.96
CA VAL A 63 14.27 -27.55 2.11
C VAL A 63 13.74 -28.37 3.28
N SER A 64 14.48 -29.40 3.68
CA SER A 64 14.07 -30.32 4.75
C SER A 64 15.10 -30.45 5.87
N GLY A 65 14.69 -31.00 7.01
CA GLY A 65 15.61 -31.25 8.14
C GLY A 65 16.01 -29.98 8.89
N ARG A 66 15.17 -28.95 8.84
CA ARG A 66 15.37 -27.65 9.49
C ARG A 66 15.23 -27.78 11.00
N ALA A 67 16.22 -27.28 11.74
CA ALA A 67 16.30 -27.31 13.21
C ALA A 67 16.05 -25.94 13.86
N ASP A 68 16.05 -24.86 13.09
CA ASP A 68 15.82 -23.49 13.55
C ASP A 68 15.10 -22.65 12.48
N GLU A 69 14.49 -21.52 12.88
CA GLU A 69 13.84 -20.58 11.96
C GLU A 69 14.82 -19.97 10.95
N LYS A 70 16.11 -19.85 11.30
CA LYS A 70 17.16 -19.35 10.42
C LYS A 70 17.61 -20.37 9.37
N ASP A 71 17.25 -21.65 9.53
CA ASP A 71 17.58 -22.67 8.55
C ASP A 71 16.75 -22.46 7.28
N GLY A 72 17.31 -22.81 6.12
CA GLY A 72 16.68 -22.43 4.86
C GLY A 72 17.48 -22.78 3.62
N LEU A 73 17.26 -21.98 2.58
CA LEU A 73 18.07 -22.02 1.37
C LEU A 73 18.75 -20.67 1.14
N ARG A 74 19.93 -20.70 0.53
CA ARG A 74 20.68 -19.56 0.05
C ARG A 74 20.90 -19.68 -1.45
N GLN A 75 20.64 -18.62 -2.21
CA GLN A 75 20.93 -18.52 -3.63
C GLN A 75 21.95 -17.40 -3.88
N VAL A 76 23.09 -17.71 -4.48
CA VAL A 76 24.12 -16.72 -4.82
C VAL A 76 23.64 -15.83 -5.96
N ILE A 77 23.79 -14.51 -5.81
CA ILE A 77 23.69 -13.56 -6.91
C ILE A 77 25.10 -13.30 -7.44
N THR A 78 25.26 -13.36 -8.76
CA THR A 78 26.54 -13.05 -9.42
C THR A 78 26.97 -11.61 -9.09
N GLY A 79 28.21 -11.46 -8.63
CA GLY A 79 28.79 -10.15 -8.29
C GLY A 79 28.78 -9.19 -9.48
N GLY A 80 28.60 -7.89 -9.21
CA GLY A 80 28.58 -6.83 -10.22
C GLY A 80 27.28 -6.69 -11.03
N VAL A 81 26.29 -7.57 -10.83
CA VAL A 81 24.99 -7.48 -11.53
C VAL A 81 24.04 -6.53 -10.81
N LEU A 82 24.09 -6.46 -9.47
CA LEU A 82 23.30 -5.52 -8.68
C LEU A 82 23.93 -4.12 -8.72
N LYS A 83 23.17 -3.16 -9.26
CA LYS A 83 23.52 -1.75 -9.35
C LYS A 83 22.89 -0.91 -8.23
N PRO A 84 23.62 0.04 -7.64
CA PRO A 84 23.07 1.00 -6.67
C PRO A 84 21.94 1.85 -7.26
N GLY A 85 20.97 2.22 -6.42
CA GLY A 85 19.83 3.06 -6.79
C GLY A 85 18.77 2.40 -7.67
N ILE A 86 18.96 1.13 -8.04
CA ILE A 86 17.98 0.33 -8.79
C ILE A 86 17.14 -0.51 -7.82
N THR A 87 15.82 -0.48 -7.98
CA THR A 87 14.93 -1.39 -7.25
C THR A 87 14.89 -2.74 -7.94
N TYR A 88 15.01 -3.78 -7.14
CA TYR A 88 14.83 -5.17 -7.55
C TYR A 88 13.60 -5.72 -6.87
N ARG A 89 12.84 -6.52 -7.61
CA ARG A 89 11.76 -7.32 -7.09
C ARG A 89 12.24 -8.75 -6.87
N VAL A 90 11.86 -9.31 -5.74
CA VAL A 90 11.95 -10.74 -5.47
C VAL A 90 10.56 -11.34 -5.64
N ALA A 91 10.46 -12.44 -6.36
CA ALA A 91 9.21 -13.19 -6.48
C ALA A 91 9.49 -14.69 -6.52
N GLY A 92 8.55 -15.49 -6.06
CA GLY A 92 8.62 -16.94 -6.10
C GLY A 92 7.40 -17.56 -5.45
N TRP A 93 7.36 -18.88 -5.43
CA TRP A 93 6.25 -19.64 -4.85
C TRP A 93 6.75 -20.42 -3.65
N ILE A 94 5.99 -20.37 -2.56
CA ILE A 94 6.29 -21.03 -1.30
C ILE A 94 5.13 -21.95 -0.92
N SER A 95 5.46 -23.16 -0.50
CA SER A 95 4.52 -24.07 0.15
C SER A 95 5.20 -24.73 1.35
N LEU A 96 4.42 -25.09 2.37
CA LEU A 96 4.95 -25.77 3.56
C LEU A 96 4.59 -27.24 3.55
N VAL A 97 5.46 -28.04 4.16
CA VAL A 97 5.19 -29.44 4.48
C VAL A 97 5.35 -29.61 5.99
N VAL A 98 4.26 -29.99 6.64
CA VAL A 98 4.20 -30.20 8.10
C VAL A 98 3.85 -31.66 8.36
N ALA A 99 4.64 -32.34 9.19
CA ALA A 99 4.41 -33.72 9.55
C ALA A 99 3.18 -33.87 10.48
N GLY A 100 2.32 -34.86 10.19
CA GLY A 100 1.19 -35.26 11.04
C GLY A 100 -0.21 -34.93 10.49
N ALA A 101 -1.25 -35.60 11.00
CA ALA A 101 -2.62 -35.58 10.47
C ALA A 101 -3.39 -34.25 10.66
N ALA A 102 -2.81 -33.26 11.34
CA ALA A 102 -3.40 -31.94 11.60
C ALA A 102 -2.79 -30.82 10.73
N SER A 103 -2.12 -31.17 9.63
CA SER A 103 -1.29 -30.27 8.83
C SER A 103 -2.03 -29.42 7.79
N ARG A 104 -3.32 -29.67 7.52
CA ARG A 104 -4.08 -28.91 6.52
C ARG A 104 -4.56 -27.59 7.13
N GLY A 105 -4.09 -26.46 6.59
CA GLY A 105 -4.45 -25.11 7.06
C GLY A 105 -3.52 -24.54 8.14
N THR A 106 -2.44 -25.23 8.52
CA THR A 106 -1.35 -24.59 9.27
C THR A 106 -0.57 -23.64 8.38
N SER A 107 -0.37 -22.41 8.84
CA SER A 107 0.44 -21.41 8.16
C SER A 107 1.60 -20.92 9.01
N HIS A 108 2.74 -20.66 8.37
CA HIS A 108 3.94 -20.16 9.03
C HIS A 108 4.58 -19.03 8.21
N PRO A 109 5.25 -18.08 8.88
CA PRO A 109 5.97 -17.02 8.20
C PRO A 109 7.14 -17.60 7.41
N VAL A 110 7.28 -17.18 6.16
CA VAL A 110 8.47 -17.38 5.34
C VAL A 110 8.93 -16.01 4.87
N ARG A 111 10.24 -15.80 4.91
CA ARG A 111 10.90 -14.53 4.59
C ARG A 111 11.94 -14.74 3.52
N VAL A 112 12.10 -13.71 2.70
CA VAL A 112 13.23 -13.55 1.81
C VAL A 112 14.07 -12.38 2.28
N ASN A 113 15.32 -12.65 2.60
CA ASN A 113 16.30 -11.62 2.93
C ASN A 113 17.41 -11.60 1.87
N LEU A 114 18.01 -10.43 1.67
CA LEU A 114 19.24 -10.27 0.90
C LEU A 114 20.39 -10.07 1.89
N GLY A 115 21.39 -10.95 1.84
CA GLY A 115 22.68 -10.72 2.48
C GLY A 115 23.63 -10.08 1.48
N VAL A 116 24.39 -9.08 1.93
CA VAL A 116 25.42 -8.42 1.12
C VAL A 116 26.74 -8.35 1.89
N ALA A 117 27.84 -8.49 1.15
CA ALA A 117 29.19 -8.24 1.65
C ALA A 117 29.77 -7.01 0.95
N MET A 118 30.26 -6.06 1.76
CA MET A 118 30.84 -4.81 1.31
C MET A 118 32.36 -4.93 1.06
N ASP A 119 33.03 -5.80 1.82
CA ASP A 119 34.49 -5.92 1.88
C ASP A 119 35.00 -7.32 1.47
N ASP A 120 36.32 -7.56 1.61
CA ASP A 120 36.98 -8.87 1.45
C ASP A 120 36.55 -9.92 2.47
N ASP A 121 35.83 -9.52 3.52
CA ASP A 121 35.23 -10.47 4.43
C ASP A 121 33.98 -11.05 3.75
N GLU A 122 34.06 -12.30 3.27
CA GLU A 122 32.96 -13.07 2.67
C GLU A 122 31.77 -13.30 3.63
N SER A 123 31.85 -12.77 4.85
CA SER A 123 30.76 -12.74 5.81
C SER A 123 29.75 -11.66 5.43
N GLU A 124 28.69 -12.07 4.73
CA GLU A 124 27.51 -11.24 4.47
C GLU A 124 26.89 -10.79 5.81
N SER A 125 27.10 -9.52 6.17
CA SER A 125 26.77 -8.99 7.50
C SER A 125 25.51 -8.13 7.52
N LEU A 126 25.10 -7.60 6.36
CA LEU A 126 23.91 -6.77 6.22
C LEU A 126 22.78 -7.59 5.60
N GLN A 127 21.74 -7.87 6.39
CA GLN A 127 20.50 -8.48 5.90
C GLN A 127 19.44 -7.41 5.65
N VAL A 128 18.99 -7.32 4.40
CA VAL A 128 17.84 -6.50 4.00
C VAL A 128 16.63 -7.41 3.88
N GLU A 129 15.56 -7.12 4.62
CA GLU A 129 14.28 -7.82 4.46
C GLU A 129 13.68 -7.43 3.11
N CYS A 130 13.54 -8.41 2.23
CA CYS A 130 13.10 -8.18 0.86
C CYS A 130 11.62 -8.50 0.71
N GLY A 131 11.15 -9.60 1.29
CA GLY A 131 9.75 -10.02 1.18
C GLY A 131 9.37 -11.00 2.26
N ALA A 132 8.09 -11.09 2.57
CA ALA A 132 7.57 -12.00 3.57
C ALA A 132 6.15 -12.43 3.24
N VAL A 133 5.82 -13.67 3.59
CA VAL A 133 4.49 -14.26 3.41
C VAL A 133 4.15 -15.17 4.58
N CYS A 134 2.87 -15.37 4.85
CA CYS A 134 2.41 -16.51 5.64
C CYS A 134 1.99 -17.62 4.69
N ALA A 135 2.90 -18.56 4.45
CA ALA A 135 2.66 -19.68 3.54
C ALA A 135 1.84 -20.76 4.26
N GLU A 136 0.97 -21.44 3.51
CA GLU A 136 0.14 -22.52 4.02
C GLU A 136 0.76 -23.90 3.71
N ALA A 137 0.50 -24.85 4.59
CA ALA A 137 0.87 -26.24 4.36
C ALA A 137 -0.02 -26.89 3.28
N GLY A 138 0.63 -27.40 2.23
CA GLY A 138 -0.03 -28.04 1.08
C GLY A 138 -0.65 -27.09 0.05
N GLY A 139 -0.55 -25.77 0.24
CA GLY A 139 -0.96 -24.76 -0.75
C GLY A 139 0.23 -23.94 -1.21
N TRP A 140 0.21 -23.48 -2.46
CA TRP A 140 1.25 -22.59 -3.00
C TRP A 140 0.83 -21.14 -2.85
N THR A 141 1.66 -20.35 -2.15
CA THR A 141 1.47 -18.91 -2.01
C THR A 141 2.63 -18.19 -2.67
N GLU A 142 2.34 -17.16 -3.46
CA GLU A 142 3.38 -16.31 -4.03
C GLU A 142 4.01 -15.45 -2.92
N ILE A 143 5.33 -15.53 -2.76
CA ILE A 143 6.10 -14.57 -2.00
C ILE A 143 6.57 -13.47 -2.93
N MET A 144 6.29 -12.23 -2.57
CA MET A 144 6.75 -11.05 -3.29
C MET A 144 7.47 -10.12 -2.34
N GLY A 145 8.41 -9.37 -2.89
CA GLY A 145 9.24 -8.48 -2.12
C GLY A 145 10.01 -7.52 -2.99
N ALA A 146 10.62 -6.53 -2.36
CA ALA A 146 11.44 -5.53 -3.02
C ALA A 146 12.65 -5.17 -2.17
N PHE A 147 13.73 -4.79 -2.84
CA PHE A 147 14.86 -4.14 -2.18
C PHE A 147 15.54 -3.16 -3.12
N ARG A 148 16.26 -2.20 -2.54
CA ARG A 148 17.15 -1.30 -3.24
C ARG A 148 18.43 -1.14 -2.42
N LEU A 149 19.56 -1.24 -3.10
CA LEU A 149 20.86 -0.99 -2.49
C LEU A 149 21.32 0.42 -2.87
N MET A 150 21.94 1.13 -1.93
CA MET A 150 22.44 2.48 -2.15
C MET A 150 23.95 2.53 -2.42
N THR A 151 24.66 1.44 -2.13
CA THR A 151 26.09 1.29 -2.37
C THR A 151 26.36 0.08 -3.26
N GLU A 152 27.56 0.04 -3.85
CA GLU A 152 28.03 -1.14 -4.57
C GLU A 152 28.38 -2.25 -3.59
N GLN A 153 28.20 -3.50 -4.04
CA GLN A 153 28.46 -4.69 -3.22
C GLN A 153 29.49 -5.57 -3.91
N ARG A 154 30.31 -6.24 -3.12
CA ARG A 154 31.25 -7.25 -3.60
C ARG A 154 30.50 -8.51 -4.04
N SER A 155 29.63 -8.99 -3.14
CA SER A 155 28.83 -10.19 -3.32
C SER A 155 27.47 -10.02 -2.65
N ALA A 156 26.50 -10.80 -3.12
CA ALA A 156 25.16 -10.82 -2.56
C ALA A 156 24.54 -12.21 -2.69
N ALA A 157 23.65 -12.55 -1.76
CA ALA A 157 22.85 -13.75 -1.83
C ALA A 157 21.45 -13.54 -1.27
N VAL A 158 20.51 -14.29 -1.83
CA VAL A 158 19.12 -14.33 -1.39
C VAL A 158 18.93 -15.51 -0.46
N TYR A 159 18.22 -15.29 0.63
CA TYR A 159 17.97 -16.28 1.68
C TYR A 159 16.47 -16.48 1.84
N VAL A 160 16.00 -17.73 1.78
CA VAL A 160 14.62 -18.08 2.14
C VAL A 160 14.65 -18.83 3.47
N HIS A 161 13.97 -18.29 4.48
CA HIS A 161 13.98 -18.81 5.86
C HIS A 161 12.71 -18.38 6.62
N GLY A 162 12.63 -18.66 7.92
CA GLY A 162 11.61 -18.11 8.82
C GLY A 162 10.57 -19.10 9.33
N ALA A 163 10.35 -20.22 8.64
CA ALA A 163 9.40 -21.23 9.12
C ALA A 163 9.96 -21.93 10.39
N PRO A 164 9.13 -22.42 11.33
CA PRO A 164 9.62 -23.08 12.55
C PRO A 164 10.49 -24.31 12.29
N ALA A 165 11.24 -24.74 13.30
CA ALA A 165 11.97 -26.00 13.30
C ALA A 165 11.02 -27.18 13.00
N GLY A 166 11.46 -28.12 12.16
CA GLY A 166 10.68 -29.29 11.74
C GLY A 166 9.59 -29.00 10.70
N VAL A 167 9.44 -27.76 10.24
CA VAL A 167 8.60 -27.41 9.08
C VAL A 167 9.47 -27.33 7.84
N ASP A 168 9.18 -28.20 6.88
CA ASP A 168 9.87 -28.23 5.60
C ASP A 168 9.27 -27.17 4.66
N VAL A 169 10.10 -26.57 3.81
CA VAL A 169 9.74 -25.47 2.93
C VAL A 169 9.98 -25.87 1.49
N LYS A 170 8.96 -25.80 0.64
CA LYS A 170 9.06 -25.91 -0.81
C LYS A 170 9.24 -24.52 -1.41
N VAL A 171 10.20 -24.35 -2.31
CA VAL A 171 10.47 -23.08 -3.02
C VAL A 171 10.54 -23.32 -4.52
N MET A 172 9.70 -22.62 -5.28
CA MET A 172 9.60 -22.72 -6.73
C MET A 172 9.78 -21.36 -7.40
N ASP A 173 10.49 -21.33 -8.53
CA ASP A 173 10.68 -20.14 -9.39
C ASP A 173 11.14 -18.88 -8.65
N LEU A 174 12.02 -19.03 -7.64
CA LEU A 174 12.60 -17.91 -6.94
C LEU A 174 13.44 -17.07 -7.90
N ARG A 175 13.01 -15.83 -8.12
CA ARG A 175 13.62 -14.90 -9.07
C ARG A 175 13.87 -13.54 -8.43
N VAL A 176 15.00 -12.95 -8.79
CA VAL A 176 15.28 -11.53 -8.57
C VAL A 176 15.33 -10.84 -9.92
N VAL A 177 14.54 -9.78 -10.08
CA VAL A 177 14.36 -9.08 -11.34
C VAL A 177 14.48 -7.58 -11.12
N SER A 178 15.22 -6.88 -11.98
CA SER A 178 15.25 -5.41 -11.95
C SER A 178 13.91 -4.83 -12.40
N VAL A 179 13.44 -3.80 -11.70
CA VAL A 179 12.08 -3.27 -11.92
C VAL A 179 12.06 -2.28 -13.07
N ASP A 180 11.31 -2.60 -14.13
CA ASP A 180 11.00 -1.66 -15.21
C ASP A 180 9.68 -0.92 -14.94
N ARG A 181 9.79 0.16 -14.18
CA ARG A 181 8.65 1.02 -13.85
C ARG A 181 8.03 1.69 -15.08
N GLU A 182 8.78 1.93 -16.15
CA GLU A 182 8.24 2.55 -17.36
C GLU A 182 7.34 1.57 -18.11
N ALA A 183 7.77 0.30 -18.23
CA ALA A 183 6.92 -0.77 -18.74
C ALA A 183 5.65 -0.90 -17.90
N ARG A 184 5.79 -0.87 -16.57
CA ARG A 184 4.64 -0.92 -15.67
C ARG A 184 3.69 0.26 -15.90
N PHE A 185 4.19 1.49 -16.01
CA PHE A 185 3.35 2.68 -16.25
C PHE A 185 2.63 2.63 -17.59
N ARG A 186 3.25 2.08 -18.64
CA ARG A 186 2.57 1.82 -19.92
C ARG A 186 1.35 0.91 -19.74
N GLN A 187 1.45 -0.14 -18.92
CA GLN A 187 0.34 -1.04 -18.60
C GLN A 187 -0.75 -0.35 -17.75
N LEU A 188 -0.36 0.57 -16.87
CA LEU A 188 -1.32 1.29 -16.01
C LEU A 188 -2.10 2.37 -16.76
N LYS A 189 -1.54 2.93 -17.83
CA LYS A 189 -2.14 4.06 -18.57
C LYS A 189 -3.58 3.78 -19.03
N ASP A 190 -3.87 2.56 -19.45
CA ASP A 190 -5.21 2.15 -19.88
C ASP A 190 -6.18 1.90 -18.72
N LYS A 191 -5.67 1.87 -17.48
CA LYS A 191 -6.44 1.67 -16.24
C LYS A 191 -6.72 2.98 -15.48
N THR A 192 -6.10 4.09 -15.91
CA THR A 192 -6.13 5.38 -15.21
C THR A 192 -7.26 6.33 -15.62
N ASP A 193 -8.30 5.87 -16.33
CA ASP A 193 -9.45 6.71 -16.73
C ASP A 193 -10.46 6.96 -15.60
N LYS A 194 -10.04 7.10 -14.34
CA LYS A 194 -10.98 7.12 -13.21
C LYS A 194 -11.41 8.52 -12.78
N HIS A 195 -12.45 8.53 -11.93
CA HIS A 195 -12.81 9.69 -11.14
C HIS A 195 -11.60 10.18 -10.34
N LEU A 196 -11.54 11.50 -10.13
CA LEU A 196 -10.57 12.12 -9.23
C LEU A 196 -10.57 11.39 -7.88
N ILE A 197 -9.48 10.69 -7.59
CA ILE A 197 -9.23 10.17 -6.25
C ILE A 197 -9.12 11.37 -5.32
N VAL A 198 -9.85 11.34 -4.20
CA VAL A 198 -9.77 12.41 -3.20
C VAL A 198 -8.35 12.43 -2.68
N LEU A 199 -7.60 13.46 -3.06
CA LEU A 199 -6.22 13.67 -2.66
C LEU A 199 -6.17 14.78 -1.62
N ALA A 200 -5.98 14.40 -0.35
CA ALA A 200 -5.95 15.35 0.76
C ALA A 200 -4.56 15.39 1.42
N LEU A 201 -4.21 16.55 1.96
CA LEU A 201 -2.99 16.78 2.74
C LEU A 201 -3.39 17.07 4.18
N LEU A 202 -2.80 16.36 5.13
CA LEU A 202 -3.02 16.65 6.55
C LEU A 202 -2.18 17.86 7.00
N HIS A 203 -2.83 18.73 7.79
CA HIS A 203 -2.38 20.10 8.07
C HIS A 203 -1.06 20.16 8.85
N GLN A 204 -0.20 21.10 8.44
CA GLN A 204 1.00 21.56 9.14
C GLN A 204 0.92 23.08 9.35
N PRO A 205 1.58 23.66 10.37
CA PRO A 205 1.32 25.04 10.82
C PRO A 205 1.42 26.10 9.72
N LEU A 206 0.46 27.02 9.77
CA LEU A 206 0.19 28.11 8.83
C LEU A 206 1.40 28.99 8.47
N GLY A 207 1.63 29.16 7.15
CA GLY A 207 2.53 30.18 6.59
C GLY A 207 2.55 30.32 5.05
N LEU A 208 1.78 29.55 4.28
CA LEU A 208 1.80 29.62 2.80
C LEU A 208 0.40 29.59 2.18
N ASP A 209 -0.11 30.77 1.83
CA ASP A 209 -1.34 30.93 1.04
C ASP A 209 -1.15 30.53 -0.44
N ARG A 210 0.09 30.49 -0.94
CA ARG A 210 0.40 30.28 -2.37
C ARG A 210 0.17 28.85 -2.91
N LEU A 211 0.15 27.82 -2.05
CA LEU A 211 -0.13 26.44 -2.47
C LEU A 211 -1.62 26.08 -2.41
N ARG A 212 -2.43 26.87 -1.68
CA ARG A 212 -3.86 26.62 -1.42
C ARG A 212 -4.72 26.73 -2.67
N GLU A 213 -4.34 27.61 -3.59
CA GLU A 213 -5.11 27.89 -4.81
C GLU A 213 -4.79 26.92 -5.96
N ARG A 214 -3.67 26.19 -5.91
CA ARG A 214 -3.18 25.38 -7.05
C ARG A 214 -3.55 23.89 -6.98
N ALA A 215 -3.70 23.35 -5.78
CA ALA A 215 -4.23 22.01 -5.56
C ALA A 215 -5.63 22.18 -4.98
N GLN A 216 -6.62 21.41 -5.45
CA GLN A 216 -7.97 21.39 -4.85
C GLN A 216 -7.89 20.72 -3.46
N VAL A 217 -7.29 21.41 -2.49
CA VAL A 217 -6.94 20.88 -1.16
C VAL A 217 -8.09 21.12 -0.20
N VAL A 218 -8.62 20.05 0.38
CA VAL A 218 -9.58 20.12 1.49
C VAL A 218 -8.81 19.93 2.81
N PRO A 219 -8.73 20.94 3.69
CA PRO A 219 -8.03 20.81 4.97
C PRO A 219 -8.83 19.96 5.96
N HIS A 220 -8.16 19.03 6.65
CA HIS A 220 -8.73 18.23 7.74
C HIS A 220 -7.97 18.47 9.06
N ARG A 221 -8.69 18.64 10.18
CA ARG A 221 -8.13 18.91 11.52
C ARG A 221 -7.94 17.60 12.28
N GLY A 222 -6.69 17.22 12.56
CA GLY A 222 -6.34 16.10 13.45
C GLY A 222 -6.16 16.57 14.90
N ALA A 223 -6.55 15.74 15.87
CA ALA A 223 -6.22 15.93 17.29
C ALA A 223 -4.92 15.17 17.62
N ALA A 224 -3.93 15.87 18.19
CA ALA A 224 -2.71 15.25 18.70
C ALA A 224 -3.01 14.37 19.94
N GLY A 225 -2.33 13.23 20.04
CA GLY A 225 -2.45 12.29 21.15
C GLY A 225 -2.05 12.93 22.48
N GLY A 226 -2.95 12.91 23.46
CA GLY A 226 -2.66 13.36 24.82
C GLY A 226 -1.90 12.29 25.61
N SER A 227 -0.72 12.65 26.12
CA SER A 227 -0.03 11.88 27.16
C SER A 227 -0.89 11.82 28.43
N SER A 228 -1.05 10.63 28.98
CA SER A 228 -1.95 10.33 30.09
C SER A 228 -1.55 11.02 31.41
N THR A 229 -2.44 11.85 31.96
CA THR A 229 -2.61 12.03 33.41
C THR A 229 -4.04 11.68 33.78
N THR A 230 -4.20 10.64 34.61
CA THR A 230 -5.47 10.19 35.19
C THR A 230 -6.06 11.26 36.11
N PRO A 231 -7.36 11.61 36.00
CA PRO A 231 -8.07 12.31 37.05
C PRO A 231 -9.02 11.36 37.80
N THR A 232 -8.83 11.27 39.11
CA THR A 232 -9.87 10.86 40.07
C THR A 232 -10.96 11.96 40.17
N PRO A 233 -12.17 11.63 40.67
CA PRO A 233 -13.37 12.37 40.30
C PRO A 233 -13.63 13.54 41.26
N THR A 234 -13.09 14.72 40.98
CA THR A 234 -13.65 15.99 41.48
C THR A 234 -13.33 17.14 40.53
N ARG A 235 -14.35 17.59 39.79
CA ARG A 235 -14.64 18.97 39.36
C ARG A 235 -13.43 19.90 39.02
N SER A 236 -13.19 20.15 37.73
CA SER A 236 -13.48 21.45 37.09
C SER A 236 -12.99 21.51 35.63
N SER A 237 -13.84 22.02 34.75
CA SER A 237 -13.58 22.30 33.34
C SER A 237 -12.85 23.63 33.18
N ARG A 238 -11.52 23.65 33.12
CA ARG A 238 -10.73 24.82 32.72
C ARG A 238 -9.42 24.42 32.03
N SER A 239 -9.50 24.13 30.74
CA SER A 239 -8.33 24.18 29.82
C SER A 239 -8.69 24.12 28.33
N ALA A 240 -9.97 24.04 27.96
CA ALA A 240 -10.42 24.07 26.57
C ALA A 240 -11.31 25.29 26.23
N THR A 241 -11.29 26.35 27.05
CA THR A 241 -12.21 27.50 26.91
C THR A 241 -11.52 28.85 26.71
N ALA A 242 -10.19 28.90 26.62
CA ALA A 242 -9.52 30.07 26.05
C ALA A 242 -9.39 29.80 24.55
N TRP A 243 -9.62 30.80 23.70
CA TRP A 243 -9.53 30.78 22.22
C TRP A 243 -10.84 30.57 21.41
N THR A 244 -12.02 30.63 22.02
CA THR A 244 -13.29 30.74 21.27
C THR A 244 -13.88 32.16 21.22
N SER A 245 -13.11 33.20 21.55
CA SER A 245 -13.61 34.57 21.59
C SER A 245 -12.66 35.57 20.94
N ALA A 246 -12.46 35.43 19.62
CA ALA A 246 -11.98 36.50 18.73
C ALA A 246 -12.18 36.07 17.27
N SER A 247 -13.39 36.29 16.73
CA SER A 247 -13.73 36.48 15.30
C SER A 247 -15.22 36.22 15.08
N ALA A 248 -16.06 37.05 15.70
CA ALA A 248 -17.48 37.12 15.37
C ALA A 248 -17.67 38.16 14.25
N ALA A 249 -17.17 37.88 13.04
CA ALA A 249 -17.43 38.73 11.86
C ALA A 249 -17.08 38.06 10.53
N THR A 250 -17.47 36.80 10.29
CA THR A 250 -17.82 36.25 8.96
C THR A 250 -18.24 34.79 9.12
N ALA A 251 -19.53 34.53 8.92
CA ALA A 251 -20.12 33.20 9.02
C ALA A 251 -20.05 32.47 7.67
N SER A 252 -19.06 31.60 7.48
CA SER A 252 -19.11 30.46 6.55
C SER A 252 -17.87 29.58 6.75
N SER A 253 -18.07 28.27 6.95
CA SER A 253 -17.08 27.20 7.21
C SER A 253 -16.66 27.03 8.69
N GLY A 254 -17.17 25.96 9.31
CA GLY A 254 -16.74 25.47 10.63
C GLY A 254 -15.95 24.15 10.51
N PRO A 255 -15.09 23.79 11.48
CA PRO A 255 -14.10 22.71 11.33
C PRO A 255 -14.61 21.29 11.67
N TRP A 256 -14.04 20.28 10.99
CA TRP A 256 -14.28 18.83 11.16
C TRP A 256 -13.21 18.14 12.03
N LYS A 257 -13.50 16.99 12.65
CA LYS A 257 -12.63 16.29 13.62
C LYS A 257 -12.31 14.84 13.21
N ALA A 258 -11.04 14.43 13.33
CA ALA A 258 -10.59 13.03 13.36
C ALA A 258 -9.98 12.71 14.74
N THR A 259 -10.17 11.48 15.23
CA THR A 259 -9.59 10.99 16.49
C THR A 259 -8.76 9.74 16.23
N CYS A 260 -7.46 9.80 16.56
CA CYS A 260 -6.55 8.66 16.62
C CYS A 260 -6.15 8.41 18.09
N SER A 261 -6.10 7.16 18.53
CA SER A 261 -5.62 6.79 19.87
C SER A 261 -4.44 5.82 19.78
N SER A 262 -3.25 6.28 20.17
CA SER A 262 -2.06 5.45 20.39
C SER A 262 -1.80 5.36 21.90
N GLY A 263 -2.14 4.22 22.51
CA GLY A 263 -1.77 3.97 23.90
C GLY A 263 -2.57 2.86 24.54
N SER A 264 -1.99 1.66 24.62
CA SER A 264 -2.40 0.65 25.59
C SER A 264 -1.15 -0.15 26.00
N ARG A 265 -0.86 -0.17 27.31
CA ARG A 265 0.24 -0.95 27.91
C ARG A 265 -0.05 -2.43 27.74
N ALA A 266 0.90 -3.17 27.15
CA ALA A 266 0.86 -4.61 27.03
C ALA A 266 0.95 -5.26 28.43
N TRP A 267 -0.02 -6.11 28.75
CA TRP A 267 0.13 -7.12 29.79
C TRP A 267 0.62 -8.39 29.10
N THR A 268 1.77 -8.90 29.53
CA THR A 268 2.32 -10.18 29.10
C THR A 268 1.42 -11.33 29.58
N ARG A 269 1.08 -12.25 28.67
CA ARG A 269 0.67 -13.61 29.05
C ARG A 269 1.14 -14.61 28.00
N THR A 270 1.76 -15.67 28.51
CA THR A 270 2.32 -16.83 27.83
C THR A 270 1.23 -17.77 27.29
N SER A 271 1.62 -18.53 26.26
CA SER A 271 0.95 -19.70 25.63
C SER A 271 -0.13 -19.47 24.56
N SER A 272 0.26 -19.86 23.34
CA SER A 272 -0.43 -20.59 22.26
C SER A 272 -1.96 -20.46 22.08
N SER A 273 -2.34 -20.17 20.82
CA SER A 273 -3.66 -20.21 20.18
C SER A 273 -4.54 -18.96 20.33
N LEU A 274 -4.38 -18.01 19.38
CA LEU A 274 -5.31 -17.01 18.81
C LEU A 274 -4.47 -15.88 18.18
N PRO A 275 -4.87 -15.26 17.05
CA PRO A 275 -4.06 -14.23 16.41
C PRO A 275 -3.88 -13.03 17.34
N SER A 276 -2.65 -12.52 17.37
CA SER A 276 -2.20 -11.38 18.15
C SER A 276 -3.15 -10.17 17.99
N ARG A 277 -3.40 -9.47 19.10
CA ARG A 277 -4.20 -8.23 19.11
C ARG A 277 -3.52 -7.17 18.22
N ALA A 278 -3.94 -7.07 16.97
CA ALA A 278 -3.78 -5.86 16.18
C ALA A 278 -4.65 -4.76 16.80
N THR A 279 -4.08 -3.58 17.04
CA THR A 279 -4.87 -2.42 17.47
C THR A 279 -5.69 -1.90 16.29
N SER A 280 -6.89 -2.43 16.07
CA SER A 280 -7.82 -1.90 15.08
C SER A 280 -8.24 -0.48 15.46
N ARG A 281 -7.85 0.53 14.67
CA ARG A 281 -8.23 1.93 14.86
C ARG A 281 -9.36 2.30 13.91
N ALA A 282 -10.38 2.99 14.44
CA ALA A 282 -11.48 3.49 13.62
C ALA A 282 -11.09 4.84 13.00
N TRP A 283 -10.94 4.87 11.68
CA TRP A 283 -10.80 6.11 10.91
C TRP A 283 -12.14 6.48 10.23
N CYS A 284 -12.39 7.79 10.05
CA CYS A 284 -13.62 8.30 9.43
C CYS A 284 -13.29 9.49 8.51
N PRO A 285 -13.34 9.32 7.18
CA PRO A 285 -13.39 10.45 6.26
C PRO A 285 -14.78 11.07 6.35
N ALA A 286 -14.85 12.38 6.59
CA ALA A 286 -16.11 13.10 6.45
C ALA A 286 -16.47 13.18 4.96
N THR A 287 -17.61 12.61 4.57
CA THR A 287 -18.14 12.71 3.21
C THR A 287 -18.47 14.18 2.89
N LEU A 288 -18.13 14.62 1.67
CA LEU A 288 -18.58 15.87 1.05
C LEU A 288 -20.11 15.82 0.80
N ALA A 289 -20.90 15.89 1.86
CA ALA A 289 -22.34 16.04 1.76
C ALA A 289 -22.79 17.08 2.80
N THR A 290 -23.36 18.17 2.29
CA THR A 290 -23.98 19.24 3.06
C THR A 290 -25.04 18.71 4.03
N SER A 291 -24.67 18.45 5.28
CA SER A 291 -25.60 18.48 6.42
C SER A 291 -24.86 18.47 7.77
N ARG A 292 -25.30 19.36 8.67
CA ARG A 292 -24.75 19.64 10.00
C ARG A 292 -24.74 18.40 10.90
N ILE A 293 -23.61 18.09 11.55
CA ILE A 293 -23.59 17.22 12.75
C ILE A 293 -22.61 17.75 13.81
N THR A 294 -23.14 17.93 15.02
CA THR A 294 -22.47 18.28 16.27
C THR A 294 -21.84 17.05 16.96
N THR A 295 -20.77 17.29 17.72
CA THR A 295 -19.86 16.31 18.35
C THR A 295 -20.49 15.36 19.39
N SER A 296 -20.11 14.07 19.36
CA SER A 296 -20.08 13.22 20.58
C SER A 296 -19.07 12.07 20.49
N THR A 297 -18.49 11.77 21.65
CA THR A 297 -17.37 10.89 22.02
C THR A 297 -17.35 9.47 21.42
N THR A 298 -16.24 9.08 20.79
CA THR A 298 -15.99 7.72 20.27
C THR A 298 -15.58 6.76 21.40
N ARG A 299 -16.27 5.62 21.53
CA ARG A 299 -15.89 4.49 22.40
C ARG A 299 -15.24 3.40 21.55
N CYS A 300 -14.12 2.84 22.03
CA CYS A 300 -13.45 1.69 21.43
C CYS A 300 -14.22 0.40 21.73
N CYS A 301 -14.31 -0.51 20.75
CA CYS A 301 -14.82 -1.87 20.96
C CYS A 301 -13.67 -2.73 21.52
N THR A 302 -13.84 -3.33 22.70
CA THR A 302 -12.92 -4.33 23.26
C THR A 302 -13.63 -5.67 23.36
N ALA A 303 -13.11 -6.69 22.68
CA ALA A 303 -13.56 -8.07 22.87
C ALA A 303 -12.92 -8.66 24.14
N ASN A 304 -13.73 -9.32 24.96
CA ASN A 304 -13.27 -10.10 26.11
C ASN A 304 -13.26 -11.61 25.77
N SER A 305 -12.55 -12.40 26.58
CA SER A 305 -12.20 -13.83 26.37
C SER A 305 -13.36 -14.83 26.27
N SER A 306 -14.60 -14.37 26.14
CA SER A 306 -15.83 -15.18 26.08
C SER A 306 -16.62 -15.03 24.77
N GLY A 307 -16.08 -14.36 23.74
CA GLY A 307 -16.73 -14.25 22.41
C GLY A 307 -17.99 -13.39 22.36
N THR A 308 -18.37 -12.74 23.45
CA THR A 308 -19.53 -11.83 23.51
C THR A 308 -19.12 -10.39 23.22
N VAL A 309 -19.53 -9.86 22.06
CA VAL A 309 -19.51 -8.43 21.75
C VAL A 309 -20.74 -7.78 22.42
N SER A 310 -20.54 -7.06 23.51
CA SER A 310 -21.63 -6.31 24.14
C SER A 310 -21.80 -4.95 23.45
N GLU A 311 -22.81 -4.83 22.58
CA GLU A 311 -23.24 -3.54 22.04
C GLU A 311 -24.19 -2.87 23.05
N THR A 312 -23.75 -1.81 23.72
CA THR A 312 -24.69 -0.97 24.52
C THR A 312 -25.45 -0.06 23.55
N ARG A 313 -26.67 -0.48 23.20
CA ARG A 313 -27.56 0.21 22.26
C ARG A 313 -27.90 1.62 22.76
N THR A 314 -27.13 2.62 22.35
CA THR A 314 -27.52 4.03 22.45
C THR A 314 -27.87 4.54 21.06
N SER A 315 -29.15 4.81 20.89
CA SER A 315 -29.80 5.36 19.71
C SER A 315 -29.24 6.74 19.32
N ARG A 316 -28.16 6.79 18.54
CA ARG A 316 -27.83 7.92 17.65
C ARG A 316 -27.11 7.41 16.40
N ARG A 317 -27.81 7.41 15.26
CA ARG A 317 -27.24 7.09 13.94
C ARG A 317 -26.29 8.20 13.51
N SER A 318 -24.99 8.02 13.78
CA SER A 318 -23.91 8.80 13.16
C SER A 318 -23.67 8.29 11.74
N CYS A 319 -23.65 9.17 10.73
CA CYS A 319 -23.30 8.86 9.34
C CYS A 319 -21.78 8.66 9.13
N SER A 320 -21.03 8.36 10.20
CA SER A 320 -19.59 8.11 10.15
C SER A 320 -19.30 6.81 9.39
N ARG A 321 -18.57 6.90 8.26
CA ARG A 321 -18.04 5.75 7.52
C ARG A 321 -16.91 5.14 8.36
N ARG A 322 -17.04 3.86 8.78
CA ARG A 322 -16.04 3.20 9.65
C ARG A 322 -15.03 2.45 8.79
N TYR A 323 -13.75 2.73 9.03
CA TYR A 323 -12.64 2.06 8.38
C TYR A 323 -11.86 1.19 9.38
N ALA A 324 -11.40 0.03 8.93
CA ALA A 324 -10.23 -0.61 9.53
C ALA A 324 -8.99 0.08 8.96
N ASN A 325 -7.93 0.30 9.74
CA ASN A 325 -6.71 0.98 9.27
C ASN A 325 -5.47 0.28 9.80
N ASP A 326 -4.52 -0.05 8.93
CA ASP A 326 -3.27 -0.74 9.30
C ASP A 326 -2.07 -0.34 8.41
N PHE A 327 -0.86 -0.73 8.80
CA PHE A 327 0.41 -0.40 8.11
C PHE A 327 1.14 -1.64 7.59
N ASN A 328 2.15 -1.45 6.74
CA ASN A 328 2.98 -2.48 6.07
C ASN A 328 2.26 -3.40 5.07
N VAL A 329 0.93 -3.31 4.94
CA VAL A 329 0.13 -4.25 4.16
C VAL A 329 0.44 -4.22 2.67
N GLU A 330 0.77 -3.05 2.16
CA GLU A 330 1.11 -2.80 0.76
C GLU A 330 2.59 -3.08 0.40
N CYS A 331 3.44 -3.38 1.38
CA CYS A 331 4.89 -3.46 1.20
C CYS A 331 5.40 -4.88 0.91
N GLY A 332 4.63 -5.91 1.25
CA GLY A 332 4.99 -7.31 1.01
C GLY A 332 6.18 -7.83 1.83
N ASN A 333 6.62 -7.10 2.86
CA ASN A 333 7.82 -7.42 3.64
C ASN A 333 7.54 -7.68 5.13
N ASP A 334 6.28 -7.72 5.57
CA ASP A 334 5.90 -8.02 6.96
C ASP A 334 4.95 -9.22 7.01
N PRO A 335 5.38 -10.39 7.54
CA PRO A 335 4.52 -11.56 7.61
C PRO A 335 3.38 -11.41 8.63
N ASN A 336 3.42 -10.40 9.52
CA ASN A 336 2.33 -10.11 10.44
C ASN A 336 1.27 -9.19 9.84
N ALA A 337 1.62 -8.44 8.80
CA ALA A 337 0.76 -7.47 8.14
C ALA A 337 0.56 -7.83 6.65
N THR A 338 0.23 -9.08 6.35
CA THR A 338 -0.04 -9.49 4.96
C THR A 338 -1.45 -9.06 4.50
N PRO A 339 -1.67 -8.78 3.20
CA PRO A 339 -3.01 -8.52 2.64
C PRO A 339 -4.04 -9.61 2.96
N GLU A 340 -3.61 -10.87 3.03
CA GLU A 340 -4.43 -12.04 3.36
C GLU A 340 -5.01 -11.93 4.77
N LYS A 341 -4.13 -11.80 5.78
CA LYS A 341 -4.50 -11.59 7.18
C LYS A 341 -5.38 -10.37 7.37
N TYR A 342 -5.10 -9.28 6.66
CA TYR A 342 -5.91 -8.07 6.80
C TYR A 342 -7.32 -8.26 6.23
N ALA A 343 -7.44 -8.91 5.07
CA ALA A 343 -8.74 -9.28 4.50
C ALA A 343 -9.53 -10.23 5.42
N GLU A 344 -8.86 -11.22 6.01
CA GLU A 344 -9.46 -12.14 7.01
C GLU A 344 -9.93 -11.39 8.26
N GLN A 345 -9.13 -10.45 8.77
CA GLN A 345 -9.50 -9.61 9.89
C GLN A 345 -10.73 -8.77 9.59
N VAL A 346 -10.82 -8.18 8.39
CA VAL A 346 -11.99 -7.43 7.93
C VAL A 346 -13.22 -8.32 7.85
N ALA A 347 -13.09 -9.51 7.25
CA ALA A 347 -14.17 -10.49 7.17
C ALA A 347 -14.64 -10.94 8.57
N TRP A 348 -13.70 -11.17 9.50
CA TRP A 348 -14.00 -11.52 10.89
C TRP A 348 -14.76 -10.40 11.60
N LEU A 349 -14.33 -9.13 11.45
CA LEU A 349 -15.04 -7.97 11.99
C LEU A 349 -16.48 -7.90 11.47
N GLN A 350 -16.67 -8.09 10.16
CA GLN A 350 -17.99 -8.11 9.53
C GLN A 350 -18.85 -9.27 10.06
N SER A 351 -18.28 -10.46 10.24
CA SER A 351 -18.97 -11.64 10.81
C SER A 351 -19.42 -11.41 12.25
N CYS A 352 -18.70 -10.57 13.01
CA CYS A 352 -19.07 -10.13 14.35
C CYS A 352 -20.14 -9.02 14.36
N GLY A 353 -20.67 -8.62 13.21
CA GLY A 353 -21.69 -7.58 13.07
C GLY A 353 -21.13 -6.16 12.92
N ALA A 354 -19.82 -5.98 12.79
CA ALA A 354 -19.24 -4.67 12.56
C ALA A 354 -19.49 -4.19 11.13
N VAL A 355 -20.09 -3.00 10.98
CA VAL A 355 -20.26 -2.36 9.67
C VAL A 355 -18.94 -1.69 9.25
N VAL A 356 -18.06 -2.45 8.60
CA VAL A 356 -16.83 -1.94 7.96
C VAL A 356 -17.19 -1.40 6.57
N ARG A 357 -16.86 -0.12 6.32
CA ARG A 357 -17.24 0.60 5.08
C ARG A 357 -16.05 1.00 4.22
N GLY A 358 -14.85 0.61 4.63
CA GLY A 358 -13.62 0.74 3.87
C GLY A 358 -12.42 0.20 4.63
N ILE A 359 -11.34 0.00 3.90
CA ILE A 359 -10.04 -0.45 4.35
C ILE A 359 -9.06 0.70 4.19
N GLY A 360 -8.35 1.03 5.26
CA GLY A 360 -7.27 2.00 5.28
C GLY A 360 -5.93 1.28 5.21
N LEU A 361 -5.10 1.72 4.29
CA LEU A 361 -3.67 1.45 4.21
C LEU A 361 -2.97 2.72 4.67
N GLN A 362 -2.15 2.64 5.73
CA GLN A 362 -1.40 3.82 6.15
C GLN A 362 -0.53 4.33 5.00
N GLY A 363 0.19 3.47 4.28
CA GLY A 363 0.97 3.91 3.12
C GLY A 363 2.33 4.47 3.50
N HIS A 364 2.99 3.91 4.51
CA HIS A 364 4.36 4.29 4.87
C HIS A 364 5.34 3.45 4.05
N VAL A 365 5.74 3.97 2.88
CA VAL A 365 6.36 3.17 1.83
C VAL A 365 7.83 3.51 1.64
N THR A 366 8.66 2.48 1.44
CA THR A 366 10.06 2.59 1.02
C THR A 366 10.32 1.61 -0.12
N SER A 367 11.14 2.02 -1.10
CA SER A 367 11.50 1.19 -2.27
C SER A 367 10.32 0.46 -2.95
N PRO A 368 9.23 1.17 -3.30
CA PRO A 368 8.01 0.55 -3.82
C PRO A 368 8.24 -0.22 -5.13
N VAL A 369 7.50 -1.31 -5.27
CA VAL A 369 7.37 -2.07 -6.52
C VAL A 369 5.90 -2.17 -6.89
N GLY A 370 5.57 -1.78 -8.11
CA GLY A 370 4.19 -1.59 -8.52
C GLY A 370 3.37 -2.88 -8.48
N GLU A 371 3.98 -4.00 -8.87
CA GLU A 371 3.38 -5.33 -8.86
C GLU A 371 3.05 -5.79 -7.43
N VAL A 372 3.89 -5.47 -6.44
CA VAL A 372 3.68 -5.79 -5.02
C VAL A 372 2.46 -5.04 -4.48
N ILE A 373 2.41 -3.73 -4.71
CA ILE A 373 1.29 -2.88 -4.31
C ILE A 373 0.00 -3.34 -5.01
N CYS A 374 0.07 -3.62 -6.31
CA CYS A 374 -1.06 -4.09 -7.09
C CYS A 374 -1.62 -5.42 -6.57
N ALA A 375 -0.76 -6.37 -6.21
CA ALA A 375 -1.19 -7.64 -5.65
C ALA A 375 -1.88 -7.47 -4.29
N ALA A 376 -1.33 -6.62 -3.41
CA ALA A 376 -1.96 -6.27 -2.15
C ALA A 376 -3.35 -5.65 -2.36
N LEU A 377 -3.47 -4.70 -3.28
CA LEU A 377 -4.74 -4.05 -3.61
C LEU A 377 -5.75 -5.03 -4.22
N HIS A 378 -5.32 -5.95 -5.10
CA HIS A 378 -6.18 -7.00 -5.64
C HIS A 378 -6.72 -7.91 -4.53
N ARG A 379 -5.87 -8.33 -3.59
CA ARG A 379 -6.30 -9.16 -2.45
C ARG A 379 -7.33 -8.42 -1.59
N LEU A 380 -7.06 -7.16 -1.23
CA LEU A 380 -7.98 -6.39 -0.40
C LEU A 380 -9.31 -6.08 -1.11
N ALA A 381 -9.30 -5.93 -2.43
CA ALA A 381 -10.52 -5.72 -3.21
C ALA A 381 -11.52 -6.88 -3.10
N THR A 382 -11.05 -8.12 -2.83
CA THR A 382 -11.92 -9.29 -2.64
C THR A 382 -12.88 -9.14 -1.45
N THR A 383 -12.57 -8.25 -0.50
CA THR A 383 -13.46 -7.94 0.64
C THR A 383 -14.72 -7.17 0.23
N GLY A 384 -14.78 -6.65 -0.99
CA GLY A 384 -15.91 -5.87 -1.50
C GLY A 384 -16.09 -4.49 -0.86
N VAL A 385 -15.15 -4.07 0.00
CA VAL A 385 -15.13 -2.72 0.58
C VAL A 385 -14.00 -1.89 -0.05
N PRO A 386 -14.18 -0.57 -0.20
CA PRO A 386 -13.19 0.27 -0.85
C PRO A 386 -11.93 0.45 -0.01
N VAL A 387 -10.81 0.62 -0.70
CA VAL A 387 -9.48 0.84 -0.12
C VAL A 387 -9.14 2.32 -0.17
N TRP A 388 -8.49 2.82 0.87
CA TRP A 388 -8.00 4.19 0.99
C TRP A 388 -6.55 4.13 1.45
N PHE A 389 -5.67 4.87 0.78
CA PHE A 389 -4.40 5.26 1.39
C PHE A 389 -4.71 6.41 2.35
N THR A 390 -4.46 6.25 3.64
CA THR A 390 -4.92 7.19 4.66
C THR A 390 -3.81 8.09 5.21
N GLU A 391 -2.55 7.66 5.11
CA GLU A 391 -1.39 8.30 5.72
C GLU A 391 -0.15 8.21 4.81
N LEU A 392 -0.34 8.30 3.49
CA LEU A 392 0.71 8.05 2.52
C LEU A 392 1.89 9.00 2.70
N ASP A 393 3.07 8.43 2.90
CA ASP A 393 4.36 9.09 2.80
C ASP A 393 5.39 8.11 2.22
N VAL A 394 6.35 8.66 1.47
CA VAL A 394 7.39 7.87 0.78
C VAL A 394 8.74 8.38 1.23
N SER A 395 9.50 7.54 1.93
CA SER A 395 10.81 7.89 2.48
C SER A 395 11.94 7.38 1.59
N GLU A 396 12.77 8.31 1.14
CA GLU A 396 13.98 8.03 0.35
C GLU A 396 14.92 9.25 0.41
N PRO A 397 16.16 9.10 0.92
CA PRO A 397 17.13 10.19 1.06
C PRO A 397 17.46 10.93 -0.25
N ASP A 398 17.57 10.23 -1.38
CA ASP A 398 17.74 10.90 -2.67
C ASP A 398 16.38 11.40 -3.17
N VAL A 399 16.21 12.73 -3.17
CA VAL A 399 14.95 13.37 -3.58
C VAL A 399 14.49 13.00 -5.00
N ASN A 400 15.41 12.66 -5.91
CA ASN A 400 15.05 12.21 -7.25
C ASN A 400 14.52 10.78 -7.24
N LEU A 401 15.14 9.89 -6.44
CA LEU A 401 14.60 8.54 -6.24
C LEU A 401 13.26 8.61 -5.50
N ARG A 402 13.12 9.49 -4.50
CA ARG A 402 11.85 9.73 -3.81
C ARG A 402 10.74 10.17 -4.76
N ALA A 403 11.05 11.04 -5.71
CA ALA A 403 10.09 11.45 -6.73
C ALA A 403 9.63 10.25 -7.58
N LYS A 404 10.57 9.41 -7.99
CA LYS A 404 10.30 8.18 -8.74
C LYS A 404 9.45 7.19 -7.94
N ASP A 405 9.72 7.05 -6.66
CA ASP A 405 9.00 6.14 -5.76
C ASP A 405 7.58 6.62 -5.49
N LEU A 406 7.42 7.92 -5.24
CA LEU A 406 6.11 8.54 -5.11
C LEU A 406 5.26 8.34 -6.37
N GLU A 407 5.86 8.46 -7.55
CA GLU A 407 5.17 8.20 -8.82
C GLU A 407 4.65 6.75 -8.91
N VAL A 408 5.45 5.76 -8.50
CA VAL A 408 5.02 4.35 -8.49
C VAL A 408 3.79 4.15 -7.62
N VAL A 409 3.84 4.58 -6.35
CA VAL A 409 2.72 4.37 -5.41
C VAL A 409 1.46 5.08 -5.89
N LEU A 410 1.58 6.34 -6.32
CA LEU A 410 0.45 7.13 -6.76
C LEU A 410 -0.18 6.55 -8.04
N ARG A 411 0.62 6.13 -9.03
CA ARG A 411 0.09 5.53 -10.27
C ARG A 411 -0.61 4.20 -10.01
N GLU A 412 -0.06 3.32 -9.16
CA GLU A 412 -0.72 2.05 -8.81
C GLU A 412 -2.03 2.28 -8.06
N ALA A 413 -2.00 3.15 -7.04
CA ALA A 413 -3.19 3.51 -6.29
C ALA A 413 -4.26 4.13 -7.20
N TYR A 414 -3.87 5.03 -8.11
CA TYR A 414 -4.77 5.67 -9.06
C TYR A 414 -5.36 4.68 -10.08
N ALA A 415 -4.54 3.75 -10.57
CA ALA A 415 -4.93 2.74 -11.54
C ALA A 415 -5.78 1.60 -10.95
N HIS A 416 -5.78 1.37 -9.63
CA HIS A 416 -6.51 0.25 -9.02
C HIS A 416 -7.99 0.53 -8.70
N PRO A 417 -8.97 -0.28 -9.16
CA PRO A 417 -10.41 0.06 -9.10
C PRO A 417 -11.02 0.07 -7.70
N ALA A 418 -10.43 -0.65 -6.75
CA ALA A 418 -10.90 -0.64 -5.37
C ALA A 418 -10.47 0.59 -4.58
N VAL A 419 -9.52 1.39 -5.09
CA VAL A 419 -9.00 2.56 -4.38
C VAL A 419 -9.92 3.76 -4.63
N GLU A 420 -10.48 4.32 -3.54
CA GLU A 420 -11.38 5.48 -3.58
C GLU A 420 -10.72 6.79 -3.10
N GLY A 421 -9.59 6.72 -2.39
CA GLY A 421 -8.96 7.89 -1.78
C GLY A 421 -7.48 7.70 -1.45
N ILE A 422 -6.73 8.79 -1.52
CA ILE A 422 -5.32 8.86 -1.11
C ILE A 422 -5.14 10.11 -0.24
N VAL A 423 -4.62 9.95 0.97
CA VAL A 423 -4.35 11.04 1.89
C VAL A 423 -2.88 11.03 2.23
N LEU A 424 -2.20 12.14 2.01
CA LEU A 424 -0.78 12.30 2.33
C LEU A 424 -0.60 12.72 3.79
N TRP A 425 0.34 12.08 4.49
CA TRP A 425 0.61 12.31 5.90
C TRP A 425 1.57 13.48 6.16
N GLY A 426 1.16 14.65 5.67
CA GLY A 426 1.97 15.87 5.66
C GLY A 426 2.75 16.02 4.37
N PHE A 427 3.53 17.11 4.29
CA PHE A 427 4.30 17.43 3.09
C PHE A 427 5.49 18.37 3.32
N MET A 428 5.66 18.94 4.52
CA MET A 428 6.64 20.00 4.77
C MET A 428 7.80 19.50 5.64
N GLN A 429 9.03 19.77 5.20
CA GLN A 429 10.26 19.44 5.93
C GLN A 429 10.24 20.04 7.33
N GLY A 430 10.74 19.29 8.31
CA GLY A 430 10.73 19.69 9.72
C GLY A 430 9.38 19.52 10.43
N THR A 431 8.33 19.12 9.69
CA THR A 431 7.00 18.85 10.26
C THR A 431 6.48 17.43 9.99
N MET A 432 7.14 16.72 9.07
CA MET A 432 6.95 15.29 8.86
C MET A 432 7.45 14.51 10.09
N TRP A 433 6.74 13.45 10.45
CA TRP A 433 7.19 12.49 11.46
C TRP A 433 8.33 11.60 10.94
N LEU A 434 8.30 11.29 9.64
CA LEU A 434 9.26 10.45 8.95
C LEU A 434 10.29 11.33 8.23
N GLN A 435 11.56 10.95 8.35
CA GLN A 435 12.65 11.62 7.64
C GLN A 435 12.57 11.35 6.14
N ASP A 436 13.08 12.29 5.36
CA ASP A 436 13.20 12.20 3.91
C ASP A 436 11.89 11.82 3.20
N ALA A 437 10.75 12.33 3.69
CA ALA A 437 9.42 12.05 3.14
C ALA A 437 8.60 13.30 2.75
N TRP A 438 9.20 14.51 2.77
CA TRP A 438 8.51 15.75 2.47
C TRP A 438 8.51 16.11 0.98
N LEU A 439 7.49 16.85 0.55
CA LEU A 439 7.33 17.39 -0.80
C LEU A 439 7.78 18.86 -0.91
N VAL A 440 7.86 19.55 0.22
CA VAL A 440 8.21 20.96 0.34
C VAL A 440 9.29 21.12 1.40
N ASP A 441 10.40 21.74 1.02
CA ASP A 441 11.53 22.00 1.91
C ASP A 441 11.18 23.09 2.95
N ALA A 442 12.00 23.21 3.99
CA ALA A 442 11.73 24.10 5.13
C ALA A 442 11.68 25.58 4.72
N ASN A 443 12.32 25.94 3.60
CA ASN A 443 12.28 27.28 3.01
C ASN A 443 11.04 27.53 2.13
N GLY A 444 10.13 26.57 2.01
CA GLY A 444 8.91 26.65 1.19
C GLY A 444 9.09 26.25 -0.28
N THR A 445 10.28 25.80 -0.68
CA THR A 445 10.55 25.33 -2.05
C THR A 445 9.92 23.96 -2.25
N VAL A 446 9.19 23.79 -3.36
CA VAL A 446 8.68 22.46 -3.77
C VAL A 446 9.85 21.68 -4.35
N ASN A 447 10.18 20.54 -3.76
CA ASN A 447 11.28 19.69 -4.23
C ASN A 447 10.84 18.73 -5.34
N GLU A 448 11.75 17.89 -5.85
CA GLU A 448 11.46 17.01 -7.00
C GLU A 448 10.30 16.03 -6.73
N ALA A 449 10.15 15.53 -5.50
CA ALA A 449 9.01 14.69 -5.14
C ALA A 449 7.70 15.48 -5.17
N GLY A 450 7.71 16.72 -4.67
CA GLY A 450 6.57 17.62 -4.78
C GLY A 450 6.25 18.02 -6.23
N GLN A 451 7.28 18.23 -7.06
CA GLN A 451 7.09 18.55 -8.47
C GLN A 451 6.50 17.36 -9.24
N MET A 452 6.94 16.14 -8.95
CA MET A 452 6.34 14.90 -9.47
C MET A 452 4.86 14.81 -9.12
N PHE A 453 4.51 15.00 -7.85
CA PHE A 453 3.11 15.02 -7.40
C PHE A 453 2.26 16.02 -8.17
N LEU A 454 2.76 17.26 -8.35
CA LEU A 454 2.07 18.30 -9.11
C LEU A 454 1.94 17.94 -10.59
N ASN A 455 2.93 17.26 -11.17
CA ASN A 455 2.88 16.80 -12.56
C ASN A 455 1.80 15.72 -12.74
N LEU A 456 1.72 14.73 -11.85
CA LEU A 456 0.66 13.72 -11.87
C LEU A 456 -0.72 14.36 -11.69
N GLN A 457 -0.86 15.33 -10.78
CA GLN A 457 -2.12 16.06 -10.63
C GLN A 457 -2.52 16.84 -11.88
N ARG A 458 -1.57 17.32 -12.70
CA ARG A 458 -1.87 17.95 -13.98
C ARG A 458 -2.20 16.91 -15.05
N GLU A 459 -1.48 15.79 -15.06
CA GLU A 459 -1.72 14.66 -15.96
C GLU A 459 -3.13 14.09 -15.76
N TRP A 460 -3.60 13.97 -14.52
CA TRP A 460 -4.92 13.41 -14.16
C TRP A 460 -6.03 14.47 -14.10
N LYS A 461 -5.90 15.53 -14.88
CA LYS A 461 -6.92 16.54 -15.09
C LYS A 461 -7.09 16.77 -16.59
N THR A 462 -8.30 17.13 -16.98
CA THR A 462 -8.56 17.56 -18.36
C THR A 462 -8.76 19.06 -18.40
N ASP A 463 -7.89 19.75 -19.14
CA ASP A 463 -8.02 21.16 -19.52
C ASP A 463 -7.68 21.25 -21.01
N VAL A 464 -8.70 21.37 -21.86
CA VAL A 464 -8.59 21.33 -23.31
C VAL A 464 -9.27 22.55 -23.90
N ARG A 465 -8.64 23.14 -24.92
CA ARG A 465 -9.16 24.28 -25.69
C ARG A 465 -9.00 23.99 -27.17
N GLY A 466 -10.00 24.39 -27.95
CA GLY A 466 -9.95 24.27 -29.39
C GLY A 466 -11.21 24.83 -30.03
N ASN A 467 -11.27 24.71 -31.35
CA ASN A 467 -12.41 25.12 -32.14
C ASN A 467 -13.24 23.88 -32.50
N ALA A 468 -14.55 24.02 -32.44
CA ALA A 468 -15.43 23.03 -33.06
C ALA A 468 -15.21 23.00 -34.58
N ASP A 469 -15.45 21.84 -35.20
CA ASP A 469 -15.39 21.69 -36.66
C ASP A 469 -16.60 22.33 -37.35
N GLY A 470 -16.69 22.19 -38.69
CA GLY A 470 -17.78 22.75 -39.49
C GLY A 470 -19.16 22.19 -39.15
N ASP A 471 -19.22 21.04 -38.47
CA ASP A 471 -20.44 20.38 -38.01
C ASP A 471 -20.73 20.67 -36.52
N GLY A 472 -19.92 21.51 -35.88
CA GLY A 472 -20.06 21.87 -34.47
C GLY A 472 -19.49 20.84 -33.49
N ASN A 473 -18.73 19.85 -33.95
CA ASN A 473 -18.17 18.81 -33.08
C ASN A 473 -16.79 19.19 -32.54
N PHE A 474 -16.52 18.80 -31.30
CA PHE A 474 -15.21 18.93 -30.67
C PHE A 474 -14.88 17.66 -29.87
N ASN A 475 -13.97 16.83 -30.42
CA ASN A 475 -13.66 15.50 -29.89
C ASN A 475 -12.37 15.50 -29.07
N PHE A 476 -12.44 15.04 -27.82
CA PHE A 476 -11.28 14.89 -26.94
C PHE A 476 -11.55 13.84 -25.85
N ARG A 477 -10.48 13.28 -25.27
CA ARG A 477 -10.55 12.37 -24.12
C ARG A 477 -10.57 13.18 -22.82
N VAL A 478 -11.46 12.80 -21.91
CA VAL A 478 -11.63 13.40 -20.58
C VAL A 478 -11.47 12.33 -19.49
N PHE A 479 -10.99 12.72 -18.32
CA PHE A 479 -11.12 11.89 -17.11
C PHE A 479 -12.57 11.92 -16.61
N HIS A 480 -12.97 10.97 -15.78
CA HIS A 480 -14.29 11.04 -15.14
C HIS A 480 -14.30 12.16 -14.09
N GLY A 481 -15.38 12.92 -14.02
CA GLY A 481 -15.49 14.05 -13.11
C GLY A 481 -16.48 15.10 -13.55
N ARG A 482 -16.58 16.16 -12.74
CA ARG A 482 -17.43 17.31 -13.02
C ARG A 482 -16.61 18.37 -13.76
N TYR A 483 -17.13 18.80 -14.90
CA TYR A 483 -16.50 19.78 -15.78
C TYR A 483 -17.39 20.99 -15.99
N PHE A 484 -16.74 22.10 -16.31
CA PHE A 484 -17.38 23.25 -16.92
C PHE A 484 -16.82 23.41 -18.33
N VAL A 485 -17.70 23.72 -19.29
CA VAL A 485 -17.33 24.04 -20.67
C VAL A 485 -17.71 25.49 -20.92
N GLU A 486 -16.75 26.28 -21.40
CA GLU A 486 -16.95 27.64 -21.89
C GLU A 486 -16.93 27.61 -23.43
N VAL A 487 -18.03 28.01 -24.06
CA VAL A 487 -18.16 28.11 -25.52
C VAL A 487 -18.24 29.57 -25.91
N THR A 488 -17.42 29.99 -26.88
CA THR A 488 -17.52 31.32 -27.50
C THR A 488 -18.02 31.16 -28.93
N THR A 489 -19.16 31.78 -29.26
CA THR A 489 -19.72 31.75 -30.62
C THR A 489 -18.99 32.73 -31.54
N ALA A 490 -19.23 32.60 -32.86
CA ALA A 490 -18.69 33.55 -33.85
C ALA A 490 -19.15 35.01 -33.61
N THR A 491 -20.29 35.21 -32.93
CA THR A 491 -20.80 36.53 -32.54
C THR A 491 -20.14 37.08 -31.27
N GLY A 492 -19.20 36.34 -30.67
CA GLY A 492 -18.52 36.72 -29.43
C GLY A 492 -19.30 36.44 -28.16
N CYS A 493 -20.47 35.79 -28.25
CA CYS A 493 -21.25 35.39 -27.09
C CYS A 493 -20.54 34.26 -26.34
N ARG A 494 -20.44 34.37 -25.01
CA ARG A 494 -19.83 33.36 -24.14
C ARG A 494 -20.90 32.62 -23.35
N MET A 495 -20.84 31.30 -23.37
CA MET A 495 -21.75 30.43 -22.64
C MET A 495 -20.97 29.49 -21.74
N LEU A 496 -21.47 29.27 -20.52
CA LEU A 496 -20.89 28.33 -19.55
C LEU A 496 -21.91 27.22 -19.27
N LYS A 497 -21.53 25.97 -19.52
CA LYS A 497 -22.32 24.79 -19.09
C LYS A 497 -21.51 23.91 -18.16
N THR A 498 -22.20 23.19 -17.30
CA THR A 498 -21.61 22.17 -16.42
C THR A 498 -22.13 20.80 -16.82
N PHE A 499 -21.27 19.80 -16.81
CA PHE A 499 -21.63 18.40 -17.01
C PHE A 499 -20.78 17.49 -16.14
N THR A 500 -21.22 16.25 -15.97
CA THR A 500 -20.48 15.21 -15.25
C THR A 500 -20.24 14.05 -16.20
N VAL A 501 -19.01 13.57 -16.23
CA VAL A 501 -18.63 12.35 -16.95
C VAL A 501 -18.53 11.24 -15.90
N GLU A 502 -19.47 10.30 -15.96
CA GLU A 502 -19.54 9.14 -15.07
C GLU A 502 -18.82 7.93 -15.69
N LYS A 503 -18.41 6.99 -14.84
CA LYS A 503 -17.76 5.77 -15.30
C LYS A 503 -18.68 4.94 -16.22
N GLY A 504 -18.20 4.64 -17.43
CA GLY A 504 -18.92 3.82 -18.42
C GLY A 504 -19.89 4.61 -19.31
N ASP A 505 -19.92 5.93 -19.17
CA ASP A 505 -20.69 6.80 -20.06
C ASP A 505 -19.86 7.14 -21.32
N ASN A 506 -20.27 6.61 -22.46
CA ASN A 506 -19.70 6.93 -23.77
C ASN A 506 -20.60 7.88 -24.57
N THR A 507 -21.59 8.51 -23.91
CA THR A 507 -22.54 9.39 -24.59
C THR A 507 -21.85 10.70 -24.97
N PRO A 508 -21.92 11.14 -26.24
CA PRO A 508 -21.44 12.46 -26.64
C PRO A 508 -22.15 13.53 -25.82
N LEU A 509 -21.38 14.45 -25.23
CA LEU A 509 -21.98 15.60 -24.54
C LEU A 509 -22.55 16.56 -25.58
N LEU A 510 -23.87 16.74 -25.57
CA LEU A 510 -24.53 17.71 -26.43
C LEU A 510 -24.72 19.04 -25.68
N VAL A 511 -23.99 20.06 -26.10
CA VAL A 511 -24.10 21.43 -25.56
C VAL A 511 -25.08 22.21 -26.43
N ASP A 512 -26.38 22.16 -26.09
CA ASP A 512 -27.39 22.98 -26.79
C ASP A 512 -27.11 24.50 -26.58
N LEU A 513 -26.80 25.22 -27.64
CA LEU A 513 -26.45 26.64 -27.58
C LEU A 513 -27.67 27.56 -27.46
N GLY A 514 -28.89 27.00 -27.51
CA GLY A 514 -30.14 27.77 -27.57
C GLY A 514 -30.29 28.50 -28.91
N ASP A 515 -31.53 28.80 -29.28
CA ASP A 515 -31.81 29.58 -30.49
C ASP A 515 -31.22 30.99 -30.34
N GLY A 516 -30.32 31.36 -31.27
CA GLY A 516 -29.60 32.63 -31.29
C GLY A 516 -30.45 33.85 -31.60
#